data_AF-A0A7J3V0A5-F1
#
_entry.id   AF-A0A7J3V0A5-F1
#
_cell.length_a   1.000
_cell.length_b   1.000
_cell.length_c   1.000
_cell.angle_alpha   90.00
_cell.angle_beta   90.00
_cell.angle_gamma   90.00
#
_symmetry.space_group_name_H-M   'P 1'
#
loop_
_entity.id
_entity.type
_entity.pdbx_description
1 polymer ?
#
loop_
_entity_poly.entity_id
_entity_poly.type
_entity_poly.pdbx_seq_one_letter_code
_entity_poly.pdbx_strand_id
1 'polypeptide(L)'
;MPFKAKSYDQITEDVLARITGLEASEEFEFEGSRGAYRLANSPVTKIIKITGMSKRKMAEFSSAKDYRLSGNSVEWIAGGARPDEGTKFTVTYRYARPGGLTDTSAGSVLRTLVEGISREIEFLYEQLDAAYRAGFLETATGEALEMTVSLLGITRRAPRPSSGRVTFGRTSEPEKIEVSGEVHLYDGSESYELKNALVKEITKVEGISGGQATVFTTSDYSLSGRRLAWLPGGRKPDPRTVFKIDYTAFQQIKIPKNTKVSTFATSPEDAKVFLTTEEGVLQPAEGGRWECDVPVVCTVPGKKGNVPAGAITIMPQPVIGVEYVINKGDISNGSEAETDEELRERARHALEFAAKATPSSLDSALKSVKGVNSILIDEMPGGVPGIVRVVVDGGDEAEIRKVIDETRAAGIKVEFLRPKVVHIDVSMTAIIEAPTDPGKVIRDVEASVRGYISSLKIAEDVLYSKIIASCLAVDGVWDVRDLKLAAYRTGEPLLSRGENIRIETDERAIPRNVSVTFGVREKYE
;
A
#
# COMPACT_ATOMS: atom_id res chain seq x y z
N MET A 1 19.97 3.87 -22.73
CA MET A 1 19.68 2.65 -23.51
C MET A 1 19.44 1.52 -22.51
N PRO A 2 18.44 0.66 -22.69
CA PRO A 2 18.24 -0.48 -21.79
C PRO A 2 19.45 -1.41 -21.83
N PHE A 3 19.94 -1.82 -20.67
CA PHE A 3 20.96 -2.86 -20.59
C PHE A 3 20.37 -4.16 -21.17
N LYS A 4 21.13 -4.85 -22.02
CA LYS A 4 20.75 -6.14 -22.58
C LYS A 4 21.84 -7.14 -22.28
N ALA A 5 21.58 -8.02 -21.33
CA ALA A 5 22.45 -9.15 -21.02
C ALA A 5 22.61 -10.05 -22.26
N LYS A 6 23.83 -10.54 -22.49
CA LYS A 6 24.12 -11.56 -23.50
C LYS A 6 24.03 -12.93 -22.84
N SER A 7 23.48 -13.91 -23.54
CA SER A 7 23.47 -15.29 -23.07
C SER A 7 24.84 -15.95 -23.25
N TYR A 8 25.09 -17.02 -22.49
CA TYR A 8 26.25 -17.89 -22.66
C TYR A 8 26.55 -18.23 -24.13
N ASP A 9 25.54 -18.65 -24.90
CA ASP A 9 25.74 -19.04 -26.30
C ASP A 9 26.19 -17.85 -27.16
N GLN A 10 25.57 -16.68 -26.96
CA GLN A 10 25.93 -15.46 -27.69
C GLN A 10 27.36 -15.00 -27.36
N ILE A 11 27.75 -15.08 -26.08
CA ILE A 11 29.10 -14.74 -25.63
C ILE A 11 30.10 -15.73 -26.24
N THR A 12 29.81 -17.03 -26.17
CA THR A 12 30.69 -18.09 -26.68
C THR A 12 30.93 -17.92 -28.17
N GLU A 13 29.88 -17.72 -28.96
CA GLU A 13 30.00 -17.50 -30.40
C GLU A 13 30.72 -16.18 -30.74
N ASP A 14 30.44 -15.10 -30.02
CA ASP A 14 31.13 -13.81 -30.21
C ASP A 14 32.63 -13.91 -29.91
N VAL A 15 33.00 -14.59 -28.83
CA VAL A 15 34.41 -14.78 -28.42
C VAL A 15 35.12 -15.70 -29.41
N LEU A 16 34.52 -16.83 -29.80
CA LEU A 16 35.09 -17.73 -30.82
C LEU A 16 35.25 -17.02 -32.16
N ALA A 17 34.26 -16.24 -32.59
CA ALA A 17 34.33 -15.48 -33.83
C ALA A 17 35.49 -14.47 -33.82
N ARG A 18 35.78 -13.85 -32.67
CA ARG A 18 36.91 -12.92 -32.49
C ARG A 18 38.28 -13.62 -32.41
N ILE A 19 38.34 -14.82 -31.81
CA ILE A 19 39.59 -15.59 -31.67
C ILE A 19 39.98 -16.25 -32.99
N THR A 20 39.01 -16.84 -33.69
CA THR A 20 39.25 -17.65 -34.90
C THR A 20 39.21 -16.84 -36.19
N GLY A 21 38.51 -15.71 -36.18
CA GLY A 21 38.32 -14.86 -37.35
C GLY A 21 39.18 -13.62 -37.33
N LEU A 22 40.02 -13.46 -38.35
CA LEU A 22 40.56 -12.15 -38.71
C LEU A 22 39.67 -11.51 -39.76
N GLU A 23 39.41 -10.22 -39.62
CA GLU A 23 38.71 -9.44 -40.63
C GLU A 23 39.74 -8.75 -41.54
N ALA A 24 39.60 -8.97 -42.84
CA ALA A 24 40.34 -8.23 -43.86
C ALA A 24 39.37 -7.47 -44.74
N SER A 25 39.86 -6.35 -45.26
CA SER A 25 39.15 -5.57 -46.26
C SER A 25 40.06 -5.39 -47.46
N GLU A 26 39.59 -5.79 -48.63
CA GLU A 26 40.32 -5.66 -49.89
C GLU A 26 39.50 -4.85 -50.89
N GLU A 27 40.19 -4.02 -51.67
CA GLU A 27 39.60 -3.21 -52.71
C GLU A 27 39.96 -3.80 -54.07
N PHE A 28 38.94 -3.96 -54.92
CA PHE A 28 39.08 -4.48 -56.28
C PHE A 28 38.48 -3.48 -57.27
N GLU A 29 39.06 -3.41 -58.45
CA GLU A 29 38.46 -2.72 -59.59
C GLU A 29 37.56 -3.69 -60.34
N PHE A 30 36.33 -3.29 -60.64
CA PHE A 30 35.36 -4.15 -61.31
C PHE A 30 35.55 -4.14 -62.83
N GLU A 31 35.87 -5.32 -63.36
CA GLU A 31 35.94 -5.64 -64.78
C GLU A 31 34.85 -6.66 -65.12
N GLY A 32 33.95 -6.32 -66.04
CA GLY A 32 32.82 -7.17 -66.43
C GLY A 32 33.23 -8.46 -67.13
N SER A 33 34.44 -8.51 -67.70
CA SER A 33 35.06 -9.70 -68.29
C SER A 33 35.62 -10.67 -67.24
N ARG A 34 35.83 -10.21 -66.00
CA ARG A 34 36.42 -10.97 -64.91
C ARG A 34 35.32 -11.64 -64.07
N GLY A 35 35.20 -12.96 -64.23
CA GLY A 35 34.15 -13.74 -63.58
C GLY A 35 34.31 -13.94 -62.06
N ALA A 36 35.53 -13.81 -61.53
CA ALA A 36 35.82 -14.04 -60.10
C ALA A 36 36.97 -13.17 -59.57
N TYR A 37 36.85 -12.75 -58.32
CA TYR A 37 37.81 -11.92 -57.61
C TYR A 37 38.38 -12.70 -56.42
N ARG A 38 39.63 -13.14 -56.53
CA ARG A 38 40.29 -13.94 -55.49
C ARG A 38 40.76 -13.05 -54.35
N LEU A 39 40.34 -13.38 -53.14
CA LEU A 39 40.73 -12.72 -51.90
C LEU A 39 42.14 -13.16 -51.48
N ALA A 40 42.94 -12.25 -50.93
CA ALA A 40 44.34 -12.51 -50.62
C ALA A 40 44.52 -13.47 -49.43
N ASN A 41 43.67 -13.37 -48.40
CA ASN A 41 43.75 -14.25 -47.24
C ASN A 41 42.89 -15.51 -47.44
N SER A 42 43.37 -16.67 -46.99
CA SER A 42 42.73 -17.97 -47.20
C SER A 42 42.94 -18.92 -46.00
N PRO A 43 41.97 -19.79 -45.66
CA PRO A 43 40.63 -19.90 -46.26
C PRO A 43 39.67 -18.82 -45.75
N VAL A 44 38.91 -18.21 -46.67
CA VAL A 44 37.81 -17.29 -46.35
C VAL A 44 36.67 -18.08 -45.74
N THR A 45 36.25 -17.72 -44.53
CA THR A 45 35.17 -18.41 -43.81
C THR A 45 33.82 -17.74 -44.07
N LYS A 46 33.78 -16.41 -44.23
CA LYS A 46 32.53 -15.67 -44.48
C LYS A 46 32.81 -14.29 -45.09
N ILE A 47 32.02 -13.87 -46.08
CA ILE A 47 31.98 -12.47 -46.53
C ILE A 47 31.06 -11.69 -45.59
N ILE A 48 31.55 -10.59 -45.02
CA ILE A 48 30.81 -9.74 -44.09
C ILE A 48 29.95 -8.75 -44.86
N LYS A 49 30.53 -8.04 -45.83
CA LYS A 49 29.82 -7.12 -46.73
C LYS A 49 30.64 -6.82 -47.98
N ILE A 50 29.95 -6.44 -49.05
CA ILE A 50 30.56 -5.88 -50.26
C ILE A 50 29.89 -4.56 -50.58
N THR A 51 30.69 -3.51 -50.75
CA THR A 51 30.21 -2.16 -51.08
C THR A 51 30.91 -1.61 -52.31
N GLY A 52 30.19 -0.89 -53.16
CA GLY A 52 30.74 -0.30 -54.38
C GLY A 52 29.72 0.57 -55.10
N MET A 53 30.15 1.25 -56.16
CA MET A 53 29.23 2.05 -56.97
C MET A 53 28.45 1.16 -57.93
N SER A 54 27.11 1.26 -57.91
CA SER A 54 26.21 0.60 -58.85
C SER A 54 25.17 1.62 -59.33
N LYS A 55 24.98 1.76 -60.64
CA LYS A 55 24.12 2.79 -61.26
C LYS A 55 24.46 4.21 -60.76
N ARG A 56 25.75 4.52 -60.62
CA ARG A 56 26.30 5.80 -60.12
C ARG A 56 25.91 6.16 -58.69
N LYS A 57 25.52 5.18 -57.86
CA LYS A 57 25.26 5.35 -56.43
C LYS A 57 26.01 4.30 -55.63
N MET A 58 26.49 4.65 -54.44
CA MET A 58 27.05 3.67 -53.51
C MET A 58 25.95 2.68 -53.10
N ALA A 59 26.24 1.40 -53.27
CA ALA A 59 25.35 0.30 -52.95
C ALA A 59 26.10 -0.77 -52.13
N GLU A 60 25.36 -1.42 -51.24
CA GLU A 60 25.78 -2.67 -50.61
C GLU A 60 25.13 -3.83 -51.35
N PHE A 61 25.93 -4.83 -51.70
CA PHE A 61 25.48 -5.97 -52.48
C PHE A 61 25.06 -7.12 -51.54
N SER A 62 24.05 -7.90 -51.95
CA SER A 62 23.49 -8.98 -51.14
C SER A 62 24.07 -10.35 -51.50
N SER A 63 24.48 -11.12 -50.48
CA SER A 63 24.92 -12.51 -50.67
C SER A 63 23.78 -13.38 -51.24
N ALA A 64 24.12 -14.36 -52.09
CA ALA A 64 23.21 -15.29 -52.78
C ALA A 64 22.28 -14.67 -53.84
N LYS A 65 22.14 -13.34 -53.88
CA LYS A 65 21.40 -12.61 -54.93
C LYS A 65 22.33 -11.92 -55.91
N ASP A 66 23.31 -11.17 -55.40
CA ASP A 66 24.20 -10.33 -56.20
C ASP A 66 25.56 -11.01 -56.40
N TYR A 67 26.08 -11.66 -55.35
CA TYR A 67 27.33 -12.41 -55.39
C TYR A 67 27.26 -13.71 -54.58
N ARG A 68 28.22 -14.60 -54.81
CA ARG A 68 28.46 -15.81 -54.01
C ARG A 68 29.94 -15.98 -53.69
N LEU A 69 30.25 -16.58 -52.54
CA LEU A 69 31.60 -17.03 -52.20
C LEU A 69 31.83 -18.41 -52.82
N SER A 70 32.85 -18.53 -53.65
CA SER A 70 33.26 -19.78 -54.31
C SER A 70 34.73 -20.04 -53.99
N GLY A 71 34.98 -20.98 -53.06
CA GLY A 71 36.31 -21.18 -52.48
C GLY A 71 36.83 -19.92 -51.80
N ASN A 72 37.84 -19.28 -52.39
CA ASN A 72 38.47 -18.06 -51.88
C ASN A 72 38.18 -16.82 -52.75
N SER A 73 37.14 -16.88 -53.58
CA SER A 73 36.83 -15.84 -54.55
C SER A 73 35.38 -15.37 -54.44
N VAL A 74 35.18 -14.07 -54.69
CA VAL A 74 33.85 -13.49 -54.92
C VAL A 74 33.47 -13.68 -56.37
N GLU A 75 32.35 -14.33 -56.62
CA GLU A 75 31.75 -14.49 -57.94
C GLU A 75 30.44 -13.71 -58.02
N TRP A 76 30.28 -12.90 -59.06
CA TRP A 76 29.05 -12.15 -59.31
C TRP A 76 28.02 -13.02 -60.02
N ILE A 77 26.78 -13.01 -59.54
CA ILE A 77 25.69 -13.84 -60.08
C ILE A 77 25.14 -13.22 -61.37
N ALA A 78 24.76 -14.06 -62.34
CA ALA A 78 24.08 -13.65 -63.55
C ALA A 78 22.71 -13.00 -63.23
N GLY A 79 22.51 -11.74 -63.62
CA GLY A 79 21.27 -10.99 -63.35
C GLY A 79 21.19 -10.29 -61.99
N GLY A 80 22.16 -10.50 -61.10
CA GLY A 80 22.29 -9.75 -59.83
C GLY A 80 22.83 -8.33 -60.03
N ALA A 81 22.72 -7.48 -59.01
CA ALA A 81 23.35 -6.15 -59.02
C ALA A 81 24.88 -6.29 -58.95
N ARG A 82 25.59 -5.44 -59.70
CA ARG A 82 27.06 -5.46 -59.78
C ARG A 82 27.62 -4.04 -59.72
N PRO A 83 28.90 -3.86 -59.38
CA PRO A 83 29.55 -2.57 -59.48
C PRO A 83 29.56 -2.07 -60.94
N ASP A 84 29.65 -0.77 -61.12
CA ASP A 84 29.77 -0.14 -62.44
C ASP A 84 31.16 -0.45 -63.04
N GLU A 85 31.24 -0.65 -64.35
CA GLU A 85 32.48 -0.99 -65.06
C GLU A 85 33.59 0.04 -64.78
N GLY A 86 34.78 -0.43 -64.41
CA GLY A 86 35.94 0.41 -64.07
C GLY A 86 35.83 1.13 -62.72
N THR A 87 34.81 0.83 -61.91
CA THR A 87 34.71 1.37 -60.54
C THR A 87 35.26 0.39 -59.52
N LYS A 88 35.70 0.92 -58.39
CA LYS A 88 36.21 0.11 -57.29
C LYS A 88 35.09 -0.36 -56.36
N PHE A 89 35.24 -1.56 -55.85
CA PHE A 89 34.40 -2.12 -54.79
C PHE A 89 35.26 -2.71 -53.68
N THR A 90 34.77 -2.60 -52.46
CA THR A 90 35.43 -3.10 -51.26
C THR A 90 34.74 -4.37 -50.77
N VAL A 91 35.52 -5.42 -50.53
CA VAL A 91 35.07 -6.67 -49.93
C VAL A 91 35.62 -6.76 -48.51
N THR A 92 34.73 -6.74 -47.51
CA THR A 92 35.09 -7.03 -46.13
C THR A 92 34.72 -8.48 -45.83
N TYR A 93 35.68 -9.26 -45.35
CA TYR A 93 35.50 -10.70 -45.14
C TYR A 93 36.30 -11.22 -43.95
N ARG A 94 35.88 -12.38 -43.45
CA ARG A 94 36.53 -13.13 -42.38
C ARG A 94 37.29 -14.30 -42.96
N TYR A 95 38.51 -14.52 -42.48
CA TYR A 95 39.35 -15.65 -42.86
C TYR A 95 39.95 -16.32 -41.65
N ALA A 96 40.26 -17.61 -41.79
CA ALA A 96 40.97 -18.37 -40.76
C ALA A 96 42.48 -18.06 -40.83
N ARG A 97 43.11 -17.84 -39.67
CA ARG A 97 44.55 -17.62 -39.58
C ARG A 97 45.29 -18.96 -39.83
N PRO A 98 46.24 -19.05 -40.79
CA PRO A 98 47.05 -20.25 -40.95
C PRO A 98 47.87 -20.50 -39.68
N GLY A 99 47.68 -21.65 -39.02
CA GLY A 99 48.32 -21.98 -37.74
C GLY A 99 47.72 -21.33 -36.48
N GLY A 100 46.56 -20.66 -36.61
CA GLY A 100 45.80 -20.14 -35.46
C GLY A 100 45.02 -21.23 -34.73
N LEU A 101 44.37 -20.88 -33.61
CA LEU A 101 43.43 -21.76 -32.94
C LEU A 101 42.16 -21.87 -33.82
N THR A 102 41.93 -23.02 -34.44
CA THR A 102 40.87 -23.21 -35.47
C THR A 102 39.79 -24.21 -35.10
N ASP A 103 40.04 -25.10 -34.15
CA ASP A 103 39.05 -26.09 -33.75
C ASP A 103 38.04 -25.47 -32.78
N THR A 104 36.85 -25.15 -33.28
CA THR A 104 35.73 -24.60 -32.50
C THR A 104 34.68 -25.65 -32.16
N SER A 105 34.93 -26.92 -32.48
CA SER A 105 33.98 -28.00 -32.25
C SER A 105 33.80 -28.27 -30.75
N ALA A 106 32.64 -28.81 -30.39
CA ALA A 106 32.35 -29.21 -29.01
C ALA A 106 33.35 -30.28 -28.55
N GLY A 107 33.98 -30.06 -27.38
CA GLY A 107 35.01 -30.94 -26.84
C GLY A 107 36.45 -30.58 -27.24
N SER A 108 36.65 -29.57 -28.10
CA SER A 108 37.98 -29.03 -28.38
C SER A 108 38.52 -28.22 -27.19
N VAL A 109 39.85 -28.19 -27.02
CA VAL A 109 40.50 -27.43 -25.94
C VAL A 109 40.15 -25.95 -26.02
N LEU A 110 40.10 -25.38 -27.22
CA LEU A 110 39.69 -23.98 -27.43
C LEU A 110 38.24 -23.77 -26.98
N ARG A 111 37.30 -24.62 -27.44
CA ARG A 111 35.89 -24.48 -27.09
C ARG A 111 35.70 -24.60 -25.57
N THR A 112 36.28 -25.61 -24.93
CA THR A 112 36.15 -25.82 -23.48
C THR A 112 36.68 -24.62 -22.67
N LEU A 113 37.81 -24.02 -23.07
CA LEU A 113 38.33 -22.81 -22.41
C LEU A 113 37.41 -21.61 -22.61
N VAL A 114 36.91 -21.39 -23.83
CA VAL A 114 36.00 -20.29 -24.13
C VAL A 114 34.65 -20.47 -23.43
N GLU A 115 34.14 -21.69 -23.33
CA GLU A 115 32.94 -22.02 -22.58
C GLU A 115 33.09 -21.69 -21.09
N GLY A 116 34.21 -22.06 -20.48
CA GLY A 116 34.51 -21.68 -19.09
C GLY A 116 34.52 -20.16 -18.88
N ILE A 117 35.20 -19.41 -19.77
CA ILE A 117 35.22 -17.94 -19.72
C ILE A 117 33.82 -17.35 -19.98
N SER A 118 33.07 -17.92 -20.92
CA SER A 118 31.75 -17.41 -21.30
C SER A 118 30.75 -17.58 -20.17
N ARG A 119 30.88 -18.65 -19.36
CA ARG A 119 30.09 -18.85 -18.15
C ARG A 119 30.34 -17.77 -17.11
N GLU A 120 31.60 -17.40 -16.88
CA GLU A 120 31.94 -16.30 -15.96
C GLU A 120 31.46 -14.94 -16.49
N ILE A 121 31.57 -14.69 -17.80
CA ILE A 121 31.06 -13.47 -18.42
C ILE A 121 29.53 -13.40 -18.33
N GLU A 122 28.81 -14.51 -18.53
CA GLU A 122 27.35 -14.59 -18.34
C GLU A 122 26.97 -14.21 -16.90
N PHE A 123 27.68 -14.76 -15.90
CA PHE A 123 27.46 -14.42 -14.50
C PHE A 123 27.68 -12.91 -14.23
N LEU A 124 28.71 -12.30 -14.83
CA LEU A 124 28.92 -10.85 -14.74
C LEU A 124 27.78 -10.06 -15.40
N TYR A 125 27.24 -10.53 -16.53
CA TYR A 125 26.06 -9.92 -17.16
C TYR A 125 24.82 -10.02 -16.26
N GLU A 126 24.61 -11.14 -15.58
CA GLU A 126 23.51 -11.30 -14.61
C GLU A 126 23.67 -10.34 -13.42
N GLN A 127 24.89 -10.18 -12.89
CA GLN A 127 25.16 -9.23 -11.81
C GLN A 127 24.92 -7.78 -12.24
N LEU A 128 25.34 -7.41 -13.45
CA LEU A 128 25.09 -6.08 -14.00
C LEU A 128 23.60 -5.82 -14.25
N ASP A 129 22.84 -6.82 -14.71
CA ASP A 129 21.38 -6.70 -14.88
C ASP A 129 20.70 -6.51 -13.52
N ALA A 130 21.09 -7.28 -12.50
CA ALA A 130 20.58 -7.13 -11.14
C ALA A 130 20.88 -5.73 -10.58
N ALA A 131 22.11 -5.24 -10.75
CA ALA A 131 22.50 -3.89 -10.32
C ALA A 131 21.72 -2.79 -11.08
N TYR A 132 21.47 -2.98 -12.38
CA TYR A 132 20.65 -2.06 -13.17
C TYR A 132 19.20 -2.03 -12.66
N ARG A 133 18.59 -3.20 -12.43
CA ARG A 133 17.23 -3.34 -11.92
C ARG A 133 17.07 -2.82 -10.48
N ALA A 134 18.12 -2.87 -9.68
CA ALA A 134 18.14 -2.33 -8.32
C ALA A 134 17.91 -0.81 -8.27
N GLY A 135 18.12 -0.08 -9.37
CA GLY A 135 17.92 1.37 -9.45
C GLY A 135 16.49 1.83 -9.74
N PHE A 136 15.54 0.92 -9.99
CA PHE A 136 14.16 1.27 -10.34
C PHE A 136 13.18 0.80 -9.27
N LEU A 137 12.26 1.67 -8.88
CA LEU A 137 11.26 1.39 -7.84
C LEU A 137 10.45 0.11 -8.12
N GLU A 138 10.11 -0.13 -9.39
CA GLU A 138 9.31 -1.29 -9.82
C GLU A 138 10.06 -2.63 -9.71
N THR A 139 11.39 -2.63 -9.81
CA THR A 139 12.20 -3.86 -9.86
C THR A 139 13.12 -4.06 -8.66
N ALA A 140 13.43 -3.01 -7.92
CA ALA A 140 14.28 -3.08 -6.73
C ALA A 140 13.60 -3.89 -5.62
N THR A 141 14.37 -4.69 -4.90
CA THR A 141 13.91 -5.52 -3.76
C THR A 141 14.86 -5.39 -2.57
N GLY A 142 14.39 -5.73 -1.37
CA GLY A 142 15.17 -5.69 -0.14
C GLY A 142 15.82 -4.32 0.12
N GLU A 143 17.13 -4.34 0.40
CA GLU A 143 17.92 -3.12 0.70
C GLU A 143 17.98 -2.14 -0.49
N ALA A 144 18.00 -2.65 -1.73
CA ALA A 144 17.98 -1.79 -2.91
C ALA A 144 16.68 -0.98 -3.02
N LEU A 145 15.55 -1.60 -2.67
CA LEU A 145 14.27 -0.91 -2.62
C LEU A 145 14.28 0.17 -1.52
N GLU A 146 14.84 -0.14 -0.35
CA GLU A 146 14.96 0.84 0.74
C GLU A 146 15.80 2.05 0.34
N MET A 147 16.95 1.82 -0.30
CA MET A 147 17.78 2.92 -0.84
C MET A 147 17.02 3.75 -1.86
N THR A 148 16.32 3.10 -2.81
CA THR A 148 15.56 3.79 -3.85
C THR A 148 14.43 4.64 -3.26
N VAL A 149 13.68 4.08 -2.31
CA VAL A 149 12.55 4.74 -1.65
C VAL A 149 13.02 5.83 -0.68
N SER A 150 14.23 5.71 -0.12
CA SER A 150 14.83 6.74 0.74
C SER A 150 15.07 8.07 0.01
N LEU A 151 15.25 8.06 -1.32
CA LEU A 151 15.32 9.26 -2.14
C LEU A 151 14.05 10.10 -2.07
N LEU A 152 12.91 9.46 -1.78
CA LEU A 152 11.61 10.11 -1.57
C LEU A 152 11.38 10.51 -0.11
N GLY A 153 12.36 10.32 0.78
CA GLY A 153 12.23 10.57 2.22
C GLY A 153 11.39 9.52 2.95
N ILE A 154 11.23 8.33 2.35
CA ILE A 154 10.36 7.27 2.85
C ILE A 154 11.23 6.15 3.43
N THR A 155 10.89 5.67 4.62
CA THR A 155 11.54 4.52 5.27
C THR A 155 10.54 3.38 5.48
N ARG A 156 11.01 2.13 5.45
CA ARG A 156 10.19 0.94 5.72
C ARG A 156 9.64 0.98 7.14
N ARG A 157 8.37 0.62 7.30
CA ARG A 157 7.78 0.49 8.64
C ARG A 157 8.30 -0.78 9.31
N ALA A 158 8.99 -0.61 10.43
CA ALA A 158 9.49 -1.70 11.27
C ALA A 158 8.32 -2.49 11.89
N PRO A 159 8.52 -3.78 12.20
CA PRO A 159 7.53 -4.57 12.91
C PRO A 159 7.30 -3.97 14.30
N ARG A 160 6.04 -3.90 14.73
CA ARG A 160 5.66 -3.35 16.03
C ARG A 160 5.28 -4.49 16.98
N PRO A 161 5.83 -4.53 18.20
CA PRO A 161 5.37 -5.48 19.20
C PRO A 161 3.95 -5.13 19.63
N SER A 162 3.18 -6.17 19.93
CA SER A 162 1.89 -6.00 20.55
C SER A 162 2.07 -5.45 21.98
N SER A 163 1.20 -4.52 22.37
CA SER A 163 1.24 -3.88 23.68
C SER A 163 -0.17 -3.68 24.21
N GLY A 164 -0.37 -3.91 25.50
CA GLY A 164 -1.67 -3.80 26.13
C GLY A 164 -1.55 -3.63 27.63
N ARG A 165 -2.60 -3.98 28.37
CA ARG A 165 -2.58 -3.97 29.83
C ARG A 165 -2.90 -5.37 30.35
N VAL A 166 -2.22 -5.76 31.42
CA VAL A 166 -2.56 -6.96 32.20
C VAL A 166 -2.93 -6.55 33.61
N THR A 167 -3.92 -7.22 34.16
CA THR A 167 -4.34 -7.09 35.54
C THR A 167 -3.61 -8.13 36.36
N PHE A 168 -2.78 -7.69 37.29
CA PHE A 168 -2.30 -8.54 38.38
C PHE A 168 -3.28 -8.46 39.53
N GLY A 169 -3.51 -9.55 40.24
CA GLY A 169 -4.41 -9.52 41.38
C GLY A 169 -4.26 -10.65 42.37
N ARG A 170 -4.99 -10.49 43.47
CA ARG A 170 -5.17 -11.47 44.54
C ARG A 170 -6.60 -11.42 45.06
N THR A 171 -7.07 -12.55 45.57
CA THR A 171 -8.43 -12.74 46.11
C THR A 171 -8.52 -12.50 47.60
N SER A 172 -7.38 -12.39 48.29
CA SER A 172 -7.27 -12.18 49.73
C SER A 172 -6.74 -10.78 50.07
N GLU A 173 -7.05 -10.25 51.27
CA GLU A 173 -6.44 -9.01 51.76
C GLU A 173 -4.90 -9.17 51.93
N PRO A 174 -4.09 -8.16 51.58
CA PRO A 174 -2.67 -8.13 51.91
C PRO A 174 -2.42 -8.20 53.42
N GLU A 175 -1.18 -8.54 53.79
CA GLU A 175 -0.77 -8.50 55.20
C GLU A 175 -0.95 -7.10 55.80
N LYS A 176 -1.32 -7.07 57.08
CA LYS A 176 -1.54 -5.82 57.82
C LYS A 176 -0.25 -5.40 58.50
N ILE A 177 0.02 -4.09 58.46
CA ILE A 177 1.11 -3.43 59.15
C ILE A 177 0.49 -2.50 60.18
N GLU A 178 0.90 -2.66 61.43
CA GLU A 178 0.56 -1.72 62.50
C GLU A 178 1.57 -0.57 62.49
N VAL A 179 1.07 0.66 62.35
CA VAL A 179 1.86 1.87 62.49
C VAL A 179 1.41 2.56 63.76
N SER A 180 2.35 2.76 64.69
CA SER A 180 2.07 3.49 65.93
C SER A 180 2.89 4.77 66.02
N GLY A 181 2.24 5.83 66.49
CA GLY A 181 2.84 7.09 66.87
C GLY A 181 3.19 7.99 65.69
N GLU A 182 2.46 7.94 64.58
CA GLU A 182 2.69 8.90 63.50
C GLU A 182 2.33 10.32 63.96
N VAL A 183 3.33 11.19 64.04
CA VAL A 183 3.19 12.55 64.59
C VAL A 183 2.83 13.54 63.49
N HIS A 184 1.81 14.35 63.74
CA HIS A 184 1.42 15.49 62.93
C HIS A 184 1.36 16.76 63.79
N LEU A 185 1.77 17.90 63.23
CA LEU A 185 1.59 19.21 63.87
C LEU A 185 0.25 19.78 63.43
N TYR A 186 -0.60 20.17 64.39
CA TYR A 186 -1.85 20.83 64.07
C TYR A 186 -1.61 22.31 63.75
N ASP A 187 -1.67 22.65 62.46
CA ASP A 187 -1.48 23.99 61.92
C ASP A 187 -2.79 24.73 61.61
N GLY A 188 -3.93 24.10 61.94
CA GLY A 188 -5.27 24.59 61.61
C GLY A 188 -5.84 24.01 60.30
N SER A 189 -5.08 23.17 59.59
CA SER A 189 -5.59 22.46 58.41
C SER A 189 -6.74 21.53 58.77
N GLU A 190 -7.71 21.44 57.86
CA GLU A 190 -8.87 20.57 58.00
C GLU A 190 -8.52 19.09 57.80
N SER A 191 -7.34 18.79 57.25
CA SER A 191 -6.95 17.42 56.94
C SER A 191 -5.45 17.19 56.92
N TYR A 192 -5.05 15.96 57.19
CA TYR A 192 -3.67 15.50 57.25
C TYR A 192 -3.53 14.18 56.50
N GLU A 193 -2.45 14.02 55.73
CA GLU A 193 -2.18 12.80 54.98
C GLU A 193 -1.23 11.89 55.75
N LEU A 194 -1.62 10.63 55.90
CA LEU A 194 -0.82 9.60 56.54
C LEU A 194 0.31 9.14 55.62
N LYS A 195 1.44 8.71 56.19
CA LYS A 195 2.61 8.26 55.41
C LYS A 195 2.30 7.04 54.54
N ASN A 196 1.49 6.10 55.04
CA ASN A 196 1.09 4.93 54.26
C ASN A 196 -0.08 5.27 53.32
N ALA A 197 0.01 4.82 52.07
CA ALA A 197 -1.04 5.05 51.08
C ALA A 197 -2.29 4.15 51.27
N LEU A 198 -2.10 2.95 51.82
CA LEU A 198 -3.15 1.92 51.94
C LEU A 198 -3.61 1.76 53.41
N VAL A 199 -4.16 2.83 54.00
CA VAL A 199 -4.65 2.79 55.38
C VAL A 199 -5.97 2.03 55.43
N LYS A 200 -6.05 1.01 56.29
CA LYS A 200 -7.27 0.22 56.53
C LYS A 200 -8.19 0.97 57.47
N GLU A 201 -7.68 1.30 58.65
CA GLU A 201 -8.42 1.97 59.69
C GLU A 201 -7.46 2.67 60.66
N ILE A 202 -7.95 3.74 61.29
CA ILE A 202 -7.24 4.40 62.39
C ILE A 202 -7.63 3.68 63.68
N THR A 203 -6.64 3.22 64.43
CA THR A 203 -6.85 2.52 65.70
C THR A 203 -6.91 3.49 66.88
N LYS A 204 -6.13 4.58 66.84
CA LYS A 204 -6.12 5.59 67.90
C LYS A 204 -5.66 6.94 67.37
N VAL A 205 -6.30 8.02 67.83
CA VAL A 205 -5.82 9.39 67.63
C VAL A 205 -5.74 10.07 68.99
N GLU A 206 -4.58 10.58 69.36
CA GLU A 206 -4.38 11.27 70.64
C GLU A 206 -3.64 12.60 70.43
N GLY A 207 -4.03 13.61 71.19
CA GLY A 207 -3.43 14.94 71.13
C GLY A 207 -3.88 15.80 72.29
N ILE A 208 -3.72 17.12 72.18
CA ILE A 208 -4.15 18.08 73.19
C ILE A 208 -5.38 18.81 72.65
N SER A 209 -6.47 18.85 73.40
CA SER A 209 -7.67 19.64 73.08
C SER A 209 -8.14 20.35 74.36
N GLY A 210 -8.30 21.67 74.32
CA GLY A 210 -8.64 22.47 75.50
C GLY A 210 -7.60 22.41 76.62
N GLY A 211 -6.32 22.25 76.28
CA GLY A 211 -5.22 22.15 77.24
C GLY A 211 -5.10 20.80 77.96
N GLN A 212 -5.93 19.80 77.61
CA GLN A 212 -5.88 18.46 78.19
C GLN A 212 -5.58 17.39 77.15
N ALA A 213 -4.88 16.32 77.57
CA ALA A 213 -4.65 15.14 76.74
C ALA A 213 -5.99 14.47 76.40
N THR A 214 -6.30 14.39 75.11
CA THR A 214 -7.58 13.94 74.59
C THR A 214 -7.35 12.84 73.56
N VAL A 215 -8.13 11.76 73.66
CA VAL A 215 -8.26 10.76 72.61
C VAL A 215 -9.47 11.14 71.76
N PHE A 216 -9.23 11.34 70.46
CA PHE A 216 -10.27 11.70 69.51
C PHE A 216 -10.96 10.44 68.99
N THR A 217 -12.25 10.53 68.75
CA THR A 217 -13.09 9.41 68.29
C THR A 217 -13.57 9.62 66.87
N THR A 218 -14.24 8.63 66.28
CA THR A 218 -14.81 8.72 64.91
C THR A 218 -15.91 9.79 64.75
N SER A 219 -16.38 10.38 65.86
CA SER A 219 -17.21 11.59 65.86
C SER A 219 -16.43 12.89 65.64
N ASP A 220 -15.11 12.85 65.85
CA ASP A 220 -14.21 14.00 65.77
C ASP A 220 -13.52 14.09 64.41
N TYR A 221 -13.28 12.95 63.76
CA TYR A 221 -12.60 12.85 62.46
C TYR A 221 -13.21 11.80 61.54
N SER A 222 -12.90 11.89 60.25
CA SER A 222 -13.18 10.86 59.24
C SER A 222 -11.90 10.45 58.51
N LEU A 223 -11.85 9.20 58.04
CA LEU A 223 -10.77 8.67 57.22
C LEU A 223 -11.28 8.48 55.79
N SER A 224 -10.57 9.04 54.81
CA SER A 224 -10.82 8.80 53.39
C SER A 224 -9.50 8.48 52.69
N GLY A 225 -9.33 7.23 52.26
CA GLY A 225 -8.06 6.72 51.76
C GLY A 225 -6.97 6.84 52.82
N ARG A 226 -5.94 7.67 52.57
CA ARG A 226 -4.88 7.98 53.53
C ARG A 226 -5.06 9.28 54.30
N ARG A 227 -6.16 9.99 54.08
CA ARG A 227 -6.37 11.35 54.60
C ARG A 227 -7.31 11.30 55.80
N LEU A 228 -6.80 11.79 56.93
CA LEU A 228 -7.61 12.08 58.11
C LEU A 228 -8.16 13.49 57.97
N ALA A 229 -9.47 13.66 58.02
CA ALA A 229 -10.14 14.95 57.99
C ALA A 229 -10.86 15.21 59.32
N TRP A 230 -10.65 16.40 59.90
CA TRP A 230 -11.33 16.82 61.12
C TRP A 230 -12.76 17.26 60.80
N LEU A 231 -13.74 16.73 61.52
CA LEU A 231 -15.14 17.06 61.29
C LEU A 231 -15.45 18.48 61.81
N PRO A 232 -16.29 19.28 61.12
CA PRO A 232 -16.59 20.66 61.52
C PRO A 232 -17.14 20.81 62.94
N GLY A 233 -17.96 19.87 63.41
CA GLY A 233 -18.52 19.84 64.78
C GLY A 233 -17.77 18.92 65.75
N GLY A 234 -16.65 18.32 65.31
CA GLY A 234 -15.81 17.44 66.10
C GLY A 234 -14.81 18.21 66.97
N ARG A 235 -14.32 17.59 68.05
CA ARG A 235 -13.19 18.12 68.81
C ARG A 235 -11.93 18.07 67.94
N LYS A 236 -11.10 19.12 68.00
CA LYS A 236 -9.87 19.24 67.23
C LYS A 236 -8.67 19.46 68.16
N PRO A 237 -7.45 19.14 67.71
CA PRO A 237 -6.26 19.48 68.47
C PRO A 237 -6.12 21.00 68.64
N ASP A 238 -5.48 21.43 69.72
CA ASP A 238 -5.21 22.84 69.97
C ASP A 238 -4.20 23.37 68.95
N PRO A 239 -4.33 24.63 68.47
CA PRO A 239 -3.40 25.23 67.51
C PRO A 239 -1.94 25.12 67.97
N ARG A 240 -1.04 24.74 67.05
CA ARG A 240 0.40 24.55 67.30
C ARG A 240 0.75 23.43 68.29
N THR A 241 -0.16 22.50 68.54
CA THR A 241 0.13 21.26 69.29
C THR A 241 0.32 20.08 68.34
N VAL A 242 1.01 19.04 68.80
CA VAL A 242 1.16 17.80 68.04
C VAL A 242 0.07 16.81 68.43
N PHE A 243 -0.36 16.02 67.46
CA PHE A 243 -1.21 14.86 67.67
C PHE A 243 -0.58 13.63 67.02
N LYS A 244 -0.86 12.47 67.60
CA LYS A 244 -0.34 11.17 67.20
C LYS A 244 -1.47 10.31 66.67
N ILE A 245 -1.16 9.55 65.64
CA ILE A 245 -2.10 8.65 64.99
C ILE A 245 -1.48 7.26 64.98
N ASP A 246 -2.18 6.32 65.59
CA ASP A 246 -1.97 4.89 65.42
C ASP A 246 -2.98 4.39 64.39
N TYR A 247 -2.53 3.58 63.43
CA TYR A 247 -3.40 3.05 62.39
C TYR A 247 -2.89 1.71 61.85
N THR A 248 -3.81 0.94 61.30
CA THR A 248 -3.51 -0.30 60.59
C THR A 248 -3.51 0.01 59.09
N ALA A 249 -2.46 -0.38 58.38
CA ALA A 249 -2.36 -0.26 56.92
C ALA A 249 -2.12 -1.63 56.27
N PHE A 250 -2.43 -1.75 54.99
CA PHE A 250 -2.07 -2.91 54.19
C PHE A 250 -0.64 -2.76 53.67
N GLN A 251 0.11 -3.86 53.70
CA GLN A 251 1.42 -3.94 53.06
C GLN A 251 1.28 -3.70 51.55
N GLN A 252 2.08 -2.79 51.02
CA GLN A 252 2.09 -2.50 49.58
C GLN A 252 2.73 -3.66 48.81
N ILE A 253 1.97 -4.18 47.85
CA ILE A 253 2.45 -5.20 46.91
C ILE A 253 2.72 -4.50 45.58
N LYS A 254 3.99 -4.51 45.19
CA LYS A 254 4.49 -3.82 44.00
C LYS A 254 4.78 -4.83 42.91
N ILE A 255 4.39 -4.48 41.69
CA ILE A 255 4.73 -5.19 40.46
C ILE A 255 5.87 -4.41 39.82
N PRO A 256 7.12 -4.90 39.84
CA PRO A 256 8.24 -4.19 39.24
C PRO A 256 8.07 -4.03 37.73
N LYS A 257 8.72 -3.01 37.18
CA LYS A 257 8.98 -2.93 35.73
C LYS A 257 9.78 -4.16 35.28
N ASN A 258 9.58 -4.61 34.04
CA ASN A 258 10.18 -5.81 33.45
C ASN A 258 9.76 -7.13 34.11
N THR A 259 8.63 -7.15 34.81
CA THR A 259 8.00 -8.40 35.27
C THR A 259 7.54 -9.20 34.05
N LYS A 260 7.94 -10.48 33.99
CA LYS A 260 7.59 -11.39 32.90
C LYS A 260 6.23 -12.03 33.14
N VAL A 261 5.37 -11.95 32.13
CA VAL A 261 4.08 -12.65 32.07
C VAL A 261 3.95 -13.35 30.72
N SER A 262 3.21 -14.45 30.65
CA SER A 262 3.06 -15.18 29.41
C SER A 262 1.69 -15.84 29.27
N THR A 263 1.39 -16.22 28.04
CA THR A 263 0.29 -17.17 27.78
C THR A 263 0.68 -18.57 28.27
N PHE A 264 -0.33 -19.39 28.53
CA PHE A 264 -0.12 -20.83 28.65
C PHE A 264 0.23 -21.41 27.26
N ALA A 265 1.22 -22.29 27.21
CA ALA A 265 1.60 -23.05 26.03
C ALA A 265 2.20 -24.39 26.45
N THR A 266 1.97 -25.43 25.65
CA THR A 266 2.52 -26.77 25.89
C THR A 266 4.03 -26.83 25.66
N SER A 267 4.52 -26.03 24.70
CA SER A 267 5.94 -25.89 24.37
C SER A 267 6.42 -24.46 24.69
N PRO A 268 7.64 -24.29 25.25
CA PRO A 268 8.18 -22.96 25.57
C PRO A 268 8.29 -22.01 24.36
N GLU A 269 8.57 -22.51 23.15
CA GLU A 269 8.67 -21.68 21.93
C GLU A 269 7.36 -21.04 21.45
N ASP A 270 6.23 -21.59 21.89
CA ASP A 270 4.88 -21.13 21.55
C ASP A 270 4.32 -20.16 22.59
N ALA A 271 4.94 -20.09 23.77
CA ALA A 271 4.56 -19.15 24.82
C ALA A 271 4.83 -17.72 24.36
N LYS A 272 3.79 -16.89 24.38
CA LYS A 272 3.91 -15.46 24.08
C LYS A 272 4.29 -14.75 25.36
N VAL A 273 5.49 -14.17 25.39
CA VAL A 273 6.05 -13.53 26.58
C VAL A 273 5.93 -12.01 26.48
N PHE A 274 5.48 -11.40 27.56
CA PHE A 274 5.34 -9.96 27.71
C PHE A 274 6.12 -9.47 28.92
N LEU A 275 6.55 -8.21 28.86
CA LEU A 275 7.22 -7.51 29.94
C LEU A 275 6.40 -6.30 30.36
N THR A 276 6.26 -6.07 31.66
CA THR A 276 5.68 -4.82 32.18
C THR A 276 6.58 -3.63 31.84
N THR A 277 5.99 -2.53 31.37
CA THR A 277 6.76 -1.33 30.98
C THR A 277 6.91 -0.33 32.12
N GLU A 278 6.10 -0.48 33.19
CA GLU A 278 6.01 0.40 34.34
C GLU A 278 5.82 -0.41 35.63
N GLU A 279 6.00 0.25 36.78
CA GLU A 279 5.68 -0.32 38.09
C GLU A 279 4.17 -0.20 38.37
N GLY A 280 3.58 -1.24 38.96
CA GLY A 280 2.20 -1.23 39.46
C GLY A 280 2.14 -1.46 40.97
N VAL A 281 1.07 -1.00 41.61
CA VAL A 281 0.78 -1.28 43.04
C VAL A 281 -0.65 -1.81 43.13
N LEU A 282 -0.84 -2.95 43.79
CA LEU A 282 -2.19 -3.50 44.02
C LEU A 282 -3.03 -2.53 44.85
N GLN A 283 -4.26 -2.29 44.41
CA GLN A 283 -5.25 -1.49 45.11
C GLN A 283 -6.51 -2.32 45.42
N PRO A 284 -7.31 -1.94 46.42
CA PRO A 284 -8.59 -2.59 46.69
C PRO A 284 -9.49 -2.51 45.46
N ALA A 285 -10.11 -3.63 45.10
CA ALA A 285 -11.04 -3.77 43.99
C ALA A 285 -12.37 -4.38 44.49
N GLU A 286 -13.37 -4.44 43.62
CA GLU A 286 -14.68 -5.00 43.96
C GLU A 286 -14.61 -6.48 44.36
N GLY A 287 -15.46 -6.87 45.31
CA GLY A 287 -15.58 -8.25 45.79
C GLY A 287 -14.44 -8.69 46.71
N GLY A 288 -13.77 -7.76 47.39
CA GLY A 288 -12.67 -8.07 48.33
C GLY A 288 -11.34 -8.42 47.66
N ARG A 289 -11.28 -8.31 46.33
CA ARG A 289 -10.06 -8.53 45.55
C ARG A 289 -9.14 -7.34 45.62
N TRP A 290 -7.89 -7.56 45.27
CA TRP A 290 -6.90 -6.51 45.09
C TRP A 290 -6.28 -6.64 43.71
N GLU A 291 -6.33 -5.58 42.92
CA GLU A 291 -5.92 -5.60 41.51
C GLU A 291 -5.06 -4.38 41.15
N CYS A 292 -4.24 -4.52 40.10
CA CYS A 292 -3.55 -3.42 39.44
C CYS A 292 -3.41 -3.73 37.95
N ASP A 293 -3.79 -2.77 37.11
CA ASP A 293 -3.57 -2.85 35.66
C ASP A 293 -2.22 -2.24 35.32
N VAL A 294 -1.32 -3.04 34.73
CA VAL A 294 0.04 -2.63 34.36
C VAL A 294 0.21 -2.76 32.84
N PRO A 295 0.76 -1.74 32.16
CA PRO A 295 1.05 -1.84 30.73
C PRO A 295 2.13 -2.88 30.46
N VAL A 296 1.96 -3.64 29.38
CA VAL A 296 2.89 -4.67 28.93
C VAL A 296 3.21 -4.54 27.45
N VAL A 297 4.40 -5.01 27.07
CA VAL A 297 4.84 -5.12 25.68
C VAL A 297 5.36 -6.53 25.42
N CYS A 298 4.99 -7.11 24.27
CA CYS A 298 5.49 -8.41 23.84
C CYS A 298 7.00 -8.32 23.56
N THR A 299 7.75 -9.35 23.96
CA THR A 299 9.21 -9.42 23.72
C THR A 299 9.55 -9.64 22.26
N VAL A 300 8.63 -10.22 21.49
CA VAL A 300 8.78 -10.50 20.06
C VAL A 300 7.89 -9.52 19.27
N PRO A 301 8.46 -8.71 18.36
CA PRO A 301 7.67 -7.82 17.50
C PRO A 301 6.88 -8.62 16.46
N GLY A 302 5.76 -8.08 15.97
CA GLY A 302 4.90 -8.74 14.99
C GLY A 302 3.52 -9.13 15.51
N LYS A 303 2.72 -9.75 14.64
CA LYS A 303 1.37 -10.27 14.93
C LYS A 303 1.40 -11.50 15.84
N LYS A 304 2.54 -12.20 15.97
CA LYS A 304 2.69 -13.36 16.87
C LYS A 304 2.34 -13.00 18.32
N GLY A 305 2.60 -11.76 18.75
CA GLY A 305 2.25 -11.27 20.08
C GLY A 305 0.76 -10.96 20.28
N ASN A 306 -0.10 -11.08 19.26
CA ASN A 306 -1.51 -10.78 19.42
C ASN A 306 -2.22 -11.90 20.18
N VAL A 307 -3.01 -11.53 21.19
CA VAL A 307 -3.68 -12.45 22.10
C VAL A 307 -5.10 -11.97 22.44
N PRO A 308 -6.08 -12.88 22.53
CA PRO A 308 -7.41 -12.53 23.01
C PRO A 308 -7.40 -12.27 24.52
N ALA A 309 -8.45 -11.63 25.03
CA ALA A 309 -8.72 -11.50 26.46
C ALA A 309 -8.62 -12.87 27.17
N GLY A 310 -8.01 -12.88 28.35
CA GLY A 310 -7.85 -14.08 29.18
C GLY A 310 -6.72 -15.03 28.77
N ALA A 311 -5.94 -14.70 27.74
CA ALA A 311 -4.85 -15.56 27.27
C ALA A 311 -3.58 -15.49 28.14
N ILE A 312 -3.25 -14.32 28.71
CA ILE A 312 -2.07 -14.12 29.55
C ILE A 312 -2.42 -14.52 30.98
N THR A 313 -2.03 -15.71 31.40
CA THR A 313 -2.41 -16.29 32.70
C THR A 313 -1.22 -16.79 33.53
N ILE A 314 -0.03 -16.83 32.95
CA ILE A 314 1.15 -17.42 33.58
C ILE A 314 2.12 -16.32 33.99
N MET A 315 2.64 -16.43 35.22
CA MET A 315 3.80 -15.68 35.70
C MET A 315 4.97 -16.65 35.83
N PRO A 316 5.88 -16.74 34.84
CA PRO A 316 7.04 -17.63 34.92
C PRO A 316 7.92 -17.36 36.15
N GLN A 317 7.95 -16.10 36.60
CA GLN A 317 8.56 -15.66 37.84
C GLN A 317 7.48 -14.98 38.69
N PRO A 318 6.82 -15.70 39.61
CA PRO A 318 5.74 -15.16 40.42
C PRO A 318 6.20 -13.96 41.25
N VAL A 319 5.40 -12.89 41.24
CA VAL A 319 5.60 -11.72 42.11
C VAL A 319 5.03 -12.04 43.50
N ILE A 320 5.83 -11.83 44.55
CA ILE A 320 5.41 -12.09 45.93
C ILE A 320 4.15 -11.29 46.26
N GLY A 321 3.13 -11.97 46.79
CA GLY A 321 1.84 -11.37 47.15
C GLY A 321 0.84 -11.24 46.01
N VAL A 322 1.17 -11.64 44.78
CA VAL A 322 0.24 -11.69 43.63
C VAL A 322 -0.18 -13.14 43.39
N GLU A 323 -1.48 -13.38 43.22
CA GLU A 323 -2.04 -14.74 43.04
C GLU A 323 -2.32 -15.06 41.57
N TYR A 324 -2.74 -14.07 40.77
CA TYR A 324 -3.06 -14.25 39.36
C TYR A 324 -2.65 -13.07 38.48
N VAL A 325 -2.53 -13.35 37.19
CA VAL A 325 -2.42 -12.35 36.12
C VAL A 325 -3.46 -12.67 35.04
N ILE A 326 -4.09 -11.65 34.47
CA ILE A 326 -5.04 -11.79 33.37
C ILE A 326 -5.03 -10.54 32.49
N ASN A 327 -5.08 -10.68 31.16
CA ASN A 327 -5.45 -9.56 30.29
C ASN A 327 -6.97 -9.49 30.14
N LYS A 328 -7.62 -8.43 30.62
CA LYS A 328 -9.08 -8.27 30.54
C LYS A 328 -9.59 -7.98 29.13
N GLY A 329 -8.73 -7.46 28.26
CA GLY A 329 -9.05 -7.14 26.86
C GLY A 329 -8.06 -7.77 25.87
N ASP A 330 -8.46 -7.75 24.61
CA ASP A 330 -7.61 -8.21 23.51
C ASP A 330 -6.38 -7.32 23.33
N ILE A 331 -5.26 -7.92 22.95
CA ILE A 331 -4.05 -7.22 22.53
C ILE A 331 -3.82 -7.58 21.07
N SER A 332 -4.09 -6.65 20.15
CA SER A 332 -4.13 -6.90 18.69
C SER A 332 -3.34 -5.90 17.85
N ASN A 333 -2.60 -4.98 18.49
CA ASN A 333 -1.87 -3.90 17.84
C ASN A 333 -0.46 -4.29 17.34
N GLY A 334 -0.05 -5.55 17.51
CA GLY A 334 1.19 -6.06 16.94
C GLY A 334 1.09 -6.15 15.42
N SER A 335 2.09 -5.64 14.70
CA SER A 335 2.12 -5.62 13.24
C SER A 335 3.45 -6.14 12.72
N GLU A 336 3.42 -6.89 11.62
CA GLU A 336 4.62 -7.33 10.91
C GLU A 336 5.38 -6.15 10.29
N ALA A 337 6.60 -6.44 9.84
CA ALA A 337 7.36 -5.52 9.01
C ALA A 337 6.62 -5.30 7.70
N GLU A 338 6.67 -4.07 7.19
CA GLU A 338 6.14 -3.75 5.87
C GLU A 338 6.89 -4.55 4.79
N THR A 339 6.14 -5.20 3.90
CA THR A 339 6.69 -5.98 2.80
C THR A 339 7.23 -5.08 1.68
N ASP A 340 8.03 -5.63 0.78
CA ASP A 340 8.54 -4.89 -0.38
C ASP A 340 7.40 -4.34 -1.25
N GLU A 341 6.31 -5.10 -1.39
CA GLU A 341 5.16 -4.69 -2.19
C GLU A 341 4.40 -3.54 -1.53
N GLU A 342 4.13 -3.64 -0.22
CA GLU A 342 3.49 -2.55 0.52
C GLU A 342 4.34 -1.26 0.52
N LEU A 343 5.67 -1.40 0.66
CA LEU A 343 6.60 -0.28 0.59
C LEU A 343 6.59 0.37 -0.80
N ARG A 344 6.56 -0.44 -1.87
CA ARG A 344 6.51 0.03 -3.26
C ARG A 344 5.22 0.77 -3.55
N GLU A 345 4.07 0.22 -3.18
CA GLU A 345 2.77 0.89 -3.34
C GLU A 345 2.74 2.24 -2.61
N ARG A 346 3.22 2.27 -1.36
CA ARG A 346 3.29 3.51 -0.58
C ARG A 346 4.24 4.53 -1.20
N ALA A 347 5.37 4.09 -1.75
CA ALA A 347 6.32 4.96 -2.45
C ALA A 347 5.73 5.50 -3.78
N ARG A 348 4.98 4.69 -4.51
CA ARG A 348 4.29 5.11 -5.75
C ARG A 348 3.27 6.20 -5.45
N HIS A 349 2.41 5.98 -4.45
CA HIS A 349 1.45 7.00 -4.03
C HIS A 349 2.11 8.28 -3.54
N ALA A 350 3.23 8.18 -2.83
CA ALA A 350 3.98 9.36 -2.41
C ALA A 350 4.60 10.11 -3.60
N LEU A 351 5.10 9.41 -4.61
CA LEU A 351 5.61 10.02 -5.85
C LEU A 351 4.49 10.70 -6.63
N GLU A 352 3.32 10.07 -6.76
CA GLU A 352 2.12 10.66 -7.37
C GLU A 352 1.67 11.93 -6.63
N PHE A 353 1.68 11.90 -5.29
CA PHE A 353 1.30 13.06 -4.48
C PHE A 353 2.35 14.18 -4.52
N ALA A 354 3.65 13.83 -4.62
CA ALA A 354 4.74 14.79 -4.73
C ALA A 354 4.75 15.51 -6.10
N ALA A 355 4.28 14.84 -7.16
CA ALA A 355 4.07 15.45 -8.47
C ALA A 355 2.90 16.44 -8.40
N LYS A 356 3.12 17.67 -7.92
CA LYS A 356 2.08 18.73 -7.98
C LYS A 356 1.91 19.24 -9.42
N ALA A 357 0.81 19.93 -9.68
CA ALA A 357 0.57 20.64 -10.94
C ALA A 357 0.37 19.79 -12.22
N THR A 358 -0.14 18.57 -12.10
CA THR A 358 -0.67 17.78 -13.24
C THR A 358 -2.15 17.43 -13.04
N PRO A 359 -2.91 17.15 -14.11
CA PRO A 359 -4.30 16.70 -13.99
C PRO A 359 -4.47 15.44 -13.16
N SER A 360 -3.56 14.48 -13.29
CA SER A 360 -3.59 13.23 -12.52
C SER A 360 -3.44 13.47 -11.03
N SER A 361 -2.59 14.43 -10.63
CA SER A 361 -2.36 14.72 -9.22
C SER A 361 -3.51 15.50 -8.60
N LEU A 362 -4.15 16.37 -9.39
CA LEU A 362 -5.37 17.03 -8.98
C LEU A 362 -6.53 16.02 -8.82
N ASP A 363 -6.66 15.05 -9.74
CA ASP A 363 -7.63 13.96 -9.64
C ASP A 363 -7.40 13.08 -8.40
N SER A 364 -6.17 12.59 -8.20
CA SER A 364 -5.81 11.77 -7.03
C SER A 364 -6.00 12.51 -5.71
N ALA A 365 -5.60 13.78 -5.64
CA ALA A 365 -5.77 14.59 -4.44
C ALA A 365 -7.25 14.80 -4.12
N LEU A 366 -8.09 15.09 -5.12
CA LEU A 366 -9.53 15.25 -4.94
C LEU A 366 -10.25 13.94 -4.57
N LYS A 367 -9.82 12.79 -5.10
CA LYS A 367 -10.34 11.47 -4.72
C LYS A 367 -10.07 11.12 -3.25
N SER A 368 -9.02 11.70 -2.65
CA SER A 368 -8.70 11.48 -1.24
C SER A 368 -9.67 12.18 -0.28
N VAL A 369 -10.44 13.17 -0.76
CA VAL A 369 -11.43 13.89 0.04
C VAL A 369 -12.64 12.98 0.33
N LYS A 370 -13.00 12.86 1.60
CA LYS A 370 -14.08 11.98 2.03
C LYS A 370 -15.42 12.41 1.41
N GLY A 371 -16.09 11.46 0.75
CA GLY A 371 -17.42 11.66 0.18
C GLY A 371 -17.45 12.19 -1.26
N VAL A 372 -16.30 12.34 -1.91
CA VAL A 372 -16.21 12.60 -3.35
C VAL A 372 -16.54 11.32 -4.13
N ASN A 373 -17.48 11.39 -5.06
CA ASN A 373 -17.92 10.23 -5.85
C ASN A 373 -17.38 10.24 -7.28
N SER A 374 -17.33 11.41 -7.91
CA SER A 374 -16.84 11.57 -9.28
C SER A 374 -16.23 12.95 -9.51
N ILE A 375 -15.23 13.01 -10.38
CA ILE A 375 -14.48 14.22 -10.71
C ILE A 375 -14.33 14.26 -12.24
N LEU A 376 -14.48 15.44 -12.81
CA LEU A 376 -14.10 15.74 -14.18
C LEU A 376 -13.10 16.90 -14.16
N ILE A 377 -11.98 16.74 -14.86
CA ILE A 377 -10.96 17.77 -15.04
C ILE A 377 -10.88 18.10 -16.53
N ASP A 378 -11.07 19.38 -16.84
CA ASP A 378 -11.02 19.92 -18.19
C ASP A 378 -9.92 20.97 -18.26
N GLU A 379 -8.86 20.67 -19.03
CA GLU A 379 -7.74 21.56 -19.26
C GLU A 379 -8.05 22.52 -20.40
N MET A 380 -7.82 23.81 -20.18
CA MET A 380 -8.11 24.86 -21.16
C MET A 380 -9.58 24.85 -21.61
N PRO A 381 -10.54 25.03 -20.67
CA PRO A 381 -11.95 25.07 -21.03
C PRO A 381 -12.18 26.17 -22.07
N GLY A 382 -12.82 25.84 -23.18
CA GLY A 382 -13.03 26.76 -24.30
C GLY A 382 -11.74 27.19 -25.03
N GLY A 383 -10.64 26.45 -24.84
CA GLY A 383 -9.34 26.72 -25.45
C GLY A 383 -8.53 27.84 -24.78
N VAL A 384 -8.91 28.30 -23.58
CA VAL A 384 -8.22 29.38 -22.86
C VAL A 384 -7.06 28.81 -22.02
N PRO A 385 -5.79 29.11 -22.34
CA PRO A 385 -4.66 28.63 -21.55
C PRO A 385 -4.64 29.23 -20.14
N GLY A 386 -4.12 28.48 -19.17
CA GLY A 386 -3.97 28.94 -17.78
C GLY A 386 -5.22 28.78 -16.90
N ILE A 387 -6.31 28.23 -17.45
CA ILE A 387 -7.52 27.87 -16.71
C ILE A 387 -7.69 26.35 -16.71
N VAL A 388 -8.01 25.79 -15.55
CA VAL A 388 -8.43 24.40 -15.41
C VAL A 388 -9.80 24.39 -14.76
N ARG A 389 -10.77 23.71 -15.37
CA ARG A 389 -12.11 23.56 -14.81
C ARG A 389 -12.23 22.20 -14.15
N VAL A 390 -12.69 22.18 -12.91
CA VAL A 390 -12.88 20.96 -12.13
C VAL A 390 -14.34 20.89 -11.68
N VAL A 391 -15.02 19.82 -12.08
CA VAL A 391 -16.38 19.52 -11.66
C VAL A 391 -16.32 18.35 -10.68
N VAL A 392 -16.76 18.56 -9.43
CA VAL A 392 -16.73 17.51 -8.39
C VAL A 392 -18.13 17.22 -7.85
N ASP A 393 -18.48 15.94 -7.86
CA ASP A 393 -19.68 15.41 -7.21
C ASP A 393 -19.37 14.90 -5.80
N GLY A 394 -20.13 15.35 -4.81
CA GLY A 394 -19.95 14.95 -3.41
C GLY A 394 -18.75 15.63 -2.70
N GLY A 395 -18.54 15.28 -1.44
CA GLY A 395 -17.48 15.85 -0.59
C GLY A 395 -17.77 17.27 -0.08
N ASP A 396 -17.05 17.66 0.96
CA ASP A 396 -17.12 19.00 1.55
C ASP A 396 -16.44 20.04 0.64
N GLU A 397 -17.13 21.14 0.35
CA GLU A 397 -16.63 22.18 -0.54
C GLU A 397 -15.39 22.91 0.00
N ALA A 398 -15.32 23.16 1.30
CA ALA A 398 -14.18 23.85 1.90
C ALA A 398 -12.91 22.98 1.84
N GLU A 399 -13.07 21.67 2.09
CA GLU A 399 -11.97 20.70 1.98
C GLU A 399 -11.48 20.58 0.54
N ILE A 400 -12.39 20.46 -0.43
CA ILE A 400 -12.08 20.43 -1.86
C ILE A 400 -11.31 21.68 -2.30
N ARG A 401 -11.79 22.87 -1.94
CA ARG A 401 -11.12 24.13 -2.31
C ARG A 401 -9.71 24.22 -1.75
N LYS A 402 -9.51 23.76 -0.52
CA LYS A 402 -8.18 23.70 0.10
C LYS A 402 -7.24 22.75 -0.66
N VAL A 403 -7.70 21.55 -0.98
CA VAL A 403 -6.92 20.56 -1.74
C VAL A 403 -6.54 21.09 -3.14
N ILE A 404 -7.48 21.76 -3.82
CA ILE A 404 -7.21 22.40 -5.12
C ILE A 404 -6.10 23.45 -5.00
N ASP A 405 -6.15 24.31 -3.98
CA ASP A 405 -5.15 25.36 -3.80
C ASP A 405 -3.76 24.81 -3.45
N GLU A 406 -3.70 23.73 -2.67
CA GLU A 406 -2.44 23.06 -2.30
C GLU A 406 -1.80 22.29 -3.47
N THR A 407 -2.58 21.91 -4.49
CA THR A 407 -2.17 21.04 -5.60
C THR A 407 -1.92 21.80 -6.91
N ARG A 408 -2.62 22.92 -7.14
CA ARG A 408 -2.50 23.71 -8.38
C ARG A 408 -1.12 24.36 -8.51
N ALA A 409 -0.67 24.55 -9.75
CA ALA A 409 0.52 25.35 -10.04
C ALA A 409 0.25 26.84 -9.80
N ALA A 410 1.30 27.57 -9.42
CA ALA A 410 1.28 29.03 -9.43
C ALA A 410 0.96 29.54 -10.86
N GLY A 411 0.09 30.54 -10.97
CA GLY A 411 -0.33 31.10 -12.25
C GLY A 411 -1.48 30.36 -12.96
N ILE A 412 -1.90 29.18 -12.49
CA ILE A 412 -3.10 28.49 -12.98
C ILE A 412 -4.31 28.87 -12.13
N LYS A 413 -5.39 29.31 -12.80
CA LYS A 413 -6.70 29.54 -12.18
C LYS A 413 -7.52 28.26 -12.27
N VAL A 414 -7.89 27.68 -11.12
CA VAL A 414 -8.78 26.53 -11.07
C VAL A 414 -10.21 26.99 -10.82
N GLU A 415 -11.11 26.65 -11.73
CA GLU A 415 -12.55 26.91 -11.62
C GLU A 415 -13.26 25.68 -11.08
N PHE A 416 -13.67 25.75 -9.82
CA PHE A 416 -14.41 24.69 -9.16
C PHE A 416 -15.92 24.86 -9.36
N LEU A 417 -16.58 23.82 -9.87
CA LEU A 417 -18.03 23.78 -10.11
C LEU A 417 -18.66 22.50 -9.53
N ARG A 418 -19.96 22.58 -9.24
CA ARG A 418 -20.80 21.40 -8.96
C ARG A 418 -21.53 20.98 -10.24
N PRO A 419 -21.72 19.67 -10.49
CA PRO A 419 -22.44 19.23 -11.67
C PRO A 419 -23.90 19.67 -11.61
N LYS A 420 -24.42 20.13 -12.74
CA LYS A 420 -25.85 20.38 -12.94
C LYS A 420 -26.58 19.05 -13.04
N VAL A 421 -27.64 18.90 -12.27
CA VAL A 421 -28.43 17.67 -12.26
C VAL A 421 -29.40 17.66 -13.44
N VAL A 422 -29.30 16.64 -14.28
CA VAL A 422 -30.27 16.35 -15.34
C VAL A 422 -31.13 15.19 -14.88
N HIS A 423 -32.41 15.46 -14.63
CA HIS A 423 -33.35 14.44 -14.20
C HIS A 423 -33.81 13.60 -15.40
N ILE A 424 -33.64 12.29 -15.31
CA ILE A 424 -34.03 11.35 -16.35
C ILE A 424 -35.29 10.60 -15.91
N ASP A 425 -36.34 10.74 -16.72
CA ASP A 425 -37.52 9.90 -16.63
C ASP A 425 -37.44 8.80 -17.69
N VAL A 426 -37.73 7.58 -17.27
CA VAL A 426 -37.75 6.38 -18.13
C VAL A 426 -39.13 5.77 -18.04
N SER A 427 -39.76 5.52 -19.18
CA SER A 427 -40.99 4.74 -19.26
C SER A 427 -40.83 3.62 -20.28
N MET A 428 -41.22 2.39 -19.95
CA MET A 428 -41.11 1.24 -20.84
C MET A 428 -42.12 0.14 -20.53
N THR A 429 -42.30 -0.79 -21.46
CA THR A 429 -43.09 -2.01 -21.30
C THR A 429 -42.17 -3.24 -21.33
N ALA A 430 -42.03 -3.95 -20.22
CA ALA A 430 -41.29 -5.21 -20.14
C ALA A 430 -42.19 -6.39 -20.53
N ILE A 431 -41.75 -7.22 -21.47
CA ILE A 431 -42.44 -8.47 -21.82
C ILE A 431 -41.84 -9.60 -20.98
N ILE A 432 -42.68 -10.26 -20.18
CA ILE A 432 -42.24 -11.27 -19.21
C ILE A 432 -42.58 -12.70 -19.65
N GLU A 433 -41.73 -13.65 -19.27
CA GLU A 433 -41.98 -15.08 -19.43
C GLU A 433 -42.74 -15.65 -18.22
N ALA A 434 -43.86 -16.33 -18.48
CA ALA A 434 -44.58 -17.09 -17.46
C ALA A 434 -43.80 -18.37 -17.11
N PRO A 435 -43.68 -18.78 -15.82
CA PRO A 435 -44.54 -18.44 -14.69
C PRO A 435 -43.92 -17.45 -13.68
N THR A 436 -43.31 -16.36 -14.14
CA THR A 436 -42.65 -15.39 -13.25
C THR A 436 -43.67 -14.43 -12.58
N ASP A 437 -43.47 -14.06 -11.31
CA ASP A 437 -44.26 -13.05 -10.60
C ASP A 437 -44.03 -11.65 -11.22
N PRO A 438 -45.04 -11.05 -11.88
CA PRO A 438 -44.88 -9.76 -12.56
C PRO A 438 -44.49 -8.63 -11.60
N GLY A 439 -44.99 -8.65 -10.35
CA GLY A 439 -44.73 -7.60 -9.37
C GLY A 439 -43.29 -7.61 -8.87
N LYS A 440 -42.66 -8.79 -8.79
CA LYS A 440 -41.24 -8.92 -8.48
C LYS A 440 -40.37 -8.42 -9.64
N VAL A 441 -40.65 -8.87 -10.87
CA VAL A 441 -39.86 -8.50 -12.06
C VAL A 441 -39.88 -6.99 -12.29
N ILE A 442 -41.04 -6.34 -12.14
CA ILE A 442 -41.17 -4.88 -12.30
C ILE A 442 -40.25 -4.14 -11.32
N ARG A 443 -40.25 -4.52 -10.04
CA ARG A 443 -39.37 -3.91 -9.02
C ARG A 443 -37.90 -4.15 -9.32
N ASP A 444 -37.55 -5.36 -9.76
CA ASP A 444 -36.17 -5.72 -10.08
C ASP A 444 -35.66 -4.95 -11.32
N VAL A 445 -36.51 -4.77 -12.34
CA VAL A 445 -36.22 -3.93 -13.52
C VAL A 445 -36.09 -2.45 -13.13
N GLU A 446 -37.03 -1.91 -12.35
CA GLU A 446 -36.95 -0.52 -11.87
C GLU A 446 -35.66 -0.27 -11.08
N ALA A 447 -35.28 -1.19 -10.20
CA ALA A 447 -34.05 -1.11 -9.42
C ALA A 447 -32.80 -1.19 -10.32
N SER A 448 -32.78 -2.11 -11.29
CA SER A 448 -31.67 -2.27 -12.25
C SER A 448 -31.46 -1.01 -13.09
N VAL A 449 -32.53 -0.47 -13.68
CA VAL A 449 -32.47 0.75 -14.51
C VAL A 449 -32.06 1.96 -13.67
N ARG A 450 -32.62 2.11 -12.46
CA ARG A 450 -32.24 3.18 -11.53
C ARG A 450 -30.77 3.05 -11.12
N GLY A 451 -30.30 1.83 -10.88
CA GLY A 451 -28.90 1.53 -10.57
C GLY A 451 -27.96 1.93 -11.69
N TYR A 452 -28.30 1.57 -12.94
CA TYR A 452 -27.54 1.98 -14.12
C TYR A 452 -27.41 3.50 -14.23
N ILE A 453 -28.54 4.24 -14.19
CA ILE A 453 -28.49 5.70 -14.33
C ILE A 453 -27.72 6.35 -13.17
N SER A 454 -27.87 5.83 -11.95
CA SER A 454 -27.14 6.34 -10.78
C SER A 454 -25.63 6.09 -10.83
N SER A 455 -25.20 5.07 -11.59
CA SER A 455 -23.79 4.72 -11.77
C SER A 455 -23.05 5.60 -12.78
N LEU A 456 -23.79 6.37 -13.58
CA LEU A 456 -23.20 7.24 -14.60
C LEU A 456 -22.38 8.36 -13.96
N LYS A 457 -21.22 8.62 -14.55
CA LYS A 457 -20.32 9.70 -14.13
C LYS A 457 -20.73 11.03 -14.75
N ILE A 458 -20.06 12.11 -14.31
CA ILE A 458 -20.20 13.44 -14.93
C ILE A 458 -19.83 13.34 -16.42
N ALA A 459 -20.60 14.00 -17.28
CA ALA A 459 -20.43 14.01 -18.74
C ALA A 459 -20.58 12.63 -19.43
N GLU A 460 -21.20 11.64 -18.78
CA GLU A 460 -21.50 10.34 -19.39
C GLU A 460 -22.93 10.31 -19.96
N ASP A 461 -23.04 10.02 -21.26
CA ASP A 461 -24.31 9.97 -21.97
C ASP A 461 -25.22 8.84 -21.48
N VAL A 462 -26.53 9.09 -21.42
CA VAL A 462 -27.51 8.05 -21.13
C VAL A 462 -27.80 7.28 -22.43
N LEU A 463 -27.16 6.12 -22.55
CA LEU A 463 -27.31 5.26 -23.73
C LEU A 463 -28.60 4.45 -23.70
N TYR A 464 -29.39 4.57 -24.76
CA TYR A 464 -30.66 3.86 -24.94
C TYR A 464 -30.47 2.34 -24.90
N SER A 465 -29.44 1.83 -25.60
CA SER A 465 -29.13 0.39 -25.66
C SER A 465 -28.71 -0.21 -24.32
N LYS A 466 -27.98 0.56 -23.48
CA LYS A 466 -27.58 0.09 -22.14
C LYS A 466 -28.77 0.00 -21.18
N ILE A 467 -29.78 0.85 -21.34
CA ILE A 467 -31.02 0.74 -20.56
C ILE A 467 -31.75 -0.56 -20.93
N ILE A 468 -31.91 -0.86 -22.23
CA ILE A 468 -32.49 -2.12 -22.68
C ILE A 468 -31.69 -3.32 -22.14
N ALA A 469 -30.37 -3.28 -22.24
CA ALA A 469 -29.51 -4.34 -21.72
C ALA A 469 -29.66 -4.54 -20.20
N SER A 470 -29.80 -3.44 -19.45
CA SER A 470 -30.01 -3.49 -17.98
C SER A 470 -31.36 -4.12 -17.62
N CYS A 471 -32.37 -3.96 -18.47
CA CYS A 471 -33.68 -4.60 -18.30
C CYS A 471 -33.65 -6.10 -18.67
N LEU A 472 -33.03 -6.44 -19.80
CA LEU A 472 -32.90 -7.83 -20.27
C LEU A 472 -32.01 -8.68 -19.36
N ALA A 473 -31.14 -8.07 -18.57
CA ALA A 473 -30.34 -8.75 -17.56
C ALA A 473 -31.16 -9.24 -16.36
N VAL A 474 -32.42 -8.80 -16.21
CA VAL A 474 -33.30 -9.25 -15.12
C VAL A 474 -33.97 -10.57 -15.50
N ASP A 475 -33.81 -11.58 -14.66
CA ASP A 475 -34.41 -12.89 -14.85
C ASP A 475 -35.94 -12.80 -15.01
N GLY A 476 -36.46 -13.39 -16.11
CA GLY A 476 -37.88 -13.39 -16.43
C GLY A 476 -38.33 -12.31 -17.41
N VAL A 477 -37.44 -11.39 -17.83
CA VAL A 477 -37.70 -10.45 -18.93
C VAL A 477 -37.27 -11.08 -20.27
N TRP A 478 -38.19 -11.12 -21.22
CA TRP A 478 -37.95 -11.65 -22.57
C TRP A 478 -37.66 -10.56 -23.59
N ASP A 479 -38.39 -9.44 -23.52
CA ASP A 479 -38.27 -8.33 -24.47
C ASP A 479 -38.66 -7.00 -23.80
N VAL A 480 -38.26 -5.88 -24.39
CA VAL A 480 -38.59 -4.53 -23.92
C VAL A 480 -39.18 -3.72 -25.06
N ARG A 481 -40.39 -3.20 -24.87
CA ARG A 481 -41.14 -2.38 -25.83
C ARG A 481 -41.37 -0.96 -25.31
N ASP A 482 -41.63 -0.05 -26.23
CA ASP A 482 -42.06 1.33 -25.97
C ASP A 482 -41.16 2.12 -24.99
N LEU A 483 -39.85 1.85 -24.99
CA LEU A 483 -38.91 2.60 -24.17
C LEU A 483 -38.87 4.07 -24.62
N LYS A 484 -39.19 4.97 -23.70
CA LYS A 484 -39.11 6.42 -23.87
C LYS A 484 -38.24 7.00 -22.78
N LEU A 485 -37.40 7.94 -23.16
CA LEU A 485 -36.52 8.67 -22.26
C LEU A 485 -36.87 10.15 -22.31
N ALA A 486 -37.02 10.78 -21.16
CA ALA A 486 -37.21 12.22 -21.06
C ALA A 486 -36.13 12.81 -20.15
N ALA A 487 -35.41 13.81 -20.64
CA ALA A 487 -34.44 14.56 -19.86
C ALA A 487 -35.03 15.90 -19.47
N TYR A 488 -34.96 16.23 -18.18
CA TYR A 488 -35.35 17.53 -17.66
C TYR A 488 -34.08 18.27 -17.24
N ARG A 489 -33.69 19.24 -18.07
CA ARG A 489 -32.76 20.31 -17.69
C ARG A 489 -33.56 21.43 -17.03
N THR A 490 -32.92 22.38 -16.35
CA THR A 490 -33.58 23.63 -15.90
C THR A 490 -34.12 24.40 -17.12
N GLY A 491 -35.33 24.06 -17.59
CA GLY A 491 -35.92 24.47 -18.86
C GLY A 491 -36.95 23.46 -19.41
N GLU A 492 -37.19 23.49 -20.72
CA GLU A 492 -38.14 22.58 -21.39
C GLU A 492 -37.63 21.13 -21.46
N PRO A 493 -38.52 20.13 -21.32
CA PRO A 493 -38.13 18.72 -21.36
C PRO A 493 -37.67 18.30 -22.76
N LEU A 494 -36.48 17.69 -22.83
CA LEU A 494 -36.03 17.03 -24.05
C LEU A 494 -36.62 15.61 -24.08
N LEU A 495 -37.60 15.39 -24.95
CA LEU A 495 -38.20 14.09 -25.17
C LEU A 495 -37.41 13.33 -26.24
N SER A 496 -36.83 12.19 -25.87
CA SER A 496 -36.17 11.26 -26.80
C SER A 496 -37.03 10.01 -27.00
N ARG A 497 -37.25 9.64 -28.26
CA ARG A 497 -37.87 8.37 -28.66
C ARG A 497 -36.84 7.56 -29.45
N GLY A 498 -36.13 6.67 -28.77
CA GLY A 498 -35.16 5.78 -29.42
C GLY A 498 -33.75 6.34 -29.60
N GLU A 499 -33.43 7.51 -29.05
CA GLU A 499 -32.11 8.13 -29.15
C GLU A 499 -31.44 8.27 -27.77
N ASN A 500 -30.11 8.33 -27.77
CA ASN A 500 -29.33 8.57 -26.55
C ASN A 500 -29.57 10.00 -26.05
N ILE A 501 -29.58 10.19 -24.73
CA ILE A 501 -29.59 11.53 -24.14
C ILE A 501 -28.14 11.94 -23.90
N ARG A 502 -27.70 12.95 -24.66
CA ARG A 502 -26.37 13.53 -24.50
C ARG A 502 -26.31 14.36 -23.21
N ILE A 503 -25.29 14.13 -22.39
CA ILE A 503 -25.03 14.86 -21.14
C ILE A 503 -23.85 15.81 -21.36
N GLU A 504 -23.99 17.08 -21.00
CA GLU A 504 -22.93 18.07 -21.17
C GLU A 504 -21.78 17.89 -20.16
N THR A 505 -20.65 18.55 -20.40
CA THR A 505 -19.41 18.39 -19.61
C THR A 505 -19.53 18.83 -18.15
N ASP A 506 -20.54 19.63 -17.81
CA ASP A 506 -20.84 20.06 -16.44
C ASP A 506 -22.16 19.45 -15.92
N GLU A 507 -22.72 18.45 -16.61
CA GLU A 507 -23.99 17.81 -16.26
C GLU A 507 -23.78 16.38 -15.70
N ARG A 508 -24.72 15.95 -14.85
CA ARG A 508 -24.83 14.56 -14.38
C ARG A 508 -26.28 14.09 -14.48
N ALA A 509 -26.47 12.92 -15.08
CA ALA A 509 -27.76 12.25 -15.14
C ALA A 509 -28.13 11.64 -13.78
N ILE A 510 -29.34 11.92 -13.30
CA ILE A 510 -29.91 11.32 -12.08
C ILE A 510 -31.30 10.78 -12.41
N PRO A 511 -31.64 9.54 -12.00
CA PRO A 511 -32.97 9.01 -12.24
C PRO A 511 -34.00 9.77 -11.40
N ARG A 512 -35.10 10.19 -12.02
CA ARG A 512 -36.22 10.84 -11.34
C ARG A 512 -37.41 9.91 -11.25
N ASN A 513 -37.98 9.52 -12.40
CA ASN A 513 -39.07 8.55 -12.46
C ASN A 513 -38.69 7.37 -13.36
N VAL A 514 -38.93 6.15 -12.89
CA VAL A 514 -38.78 4.93 -13.70
C VAL A 514 -40.11 4.20 -13.61
N SER A 515 -40.84 4.18 -14.73
CA SER A 515 -42.16 3.56 -14.82
C SER A 515 -42.09 2.37 -15.76
N VAL A 516 -42.35 1.17 -15.22
CA VAL A 516 -42.32 -0.08 -15.98
C VAL A 516 -43.71 -0.70 -15.97
N THR A 517 -44.32 -0.80 -17.15
CA THR A 517 -45.52 -1.61 -17.38
C THR A 517 -45.12 -3.00 -17.87
N PHE A 518 -45.99 -4.00 -17.73
CA PHE A 518 -45.69 -5.37 -18.15
C PHE A 518 -46.67 -5.90 -19.20
N GLY A 519 -46.18 -6.78 -20.06
CA GLY A 519 -46.99 -7.63 -20.95
C GLY A 519 -46.55 -9.08 -20.81
N VAL A 520 -47.46 -10.04 -20.96
CA VAL A 520 -47.10 -11.47 -20.93
C VAL A 520 -46.82 -11.94 -22.36
N ARG A 521 -45.77 -12.74 -22.53
CA ARG A 521 -45.48 -13.36 -23.83
C ARG A 521 -46.65 -14.24 -24.27
N GLU A 522 -47.29 -13.88 -25.39
CA GLU A 522 -48.26 -14.75 -26.06
C GLU A 522 -47.51 -15.97 -26.62
N LYS A 523 -47.85 -17.18 -26.12
CA LYS A 523 -47.44 -18.41 -26.78
C LYS A 523 -48.35 -18.59 -27.99
N TYR A 524 -47.80 -18.42 -29.20
CA TYR A 524 -48.46 -18.98 -30.38
C TYR A 524 -48.44 -20.51 -30.23
N GLU A 525 -49.62 -21.12 -30.15
CA GLU A 525 -49.82 -22.57 -30.25
C GLU A 525 -49.39 -23.10 -31.62
#